data_AF-A0AAW3DPU9-F1
#
_entry.id   AF-A0AAW3DPU9-F1
#
_cell.length_a   1.000
_cell.length_b   1.000
_cell.length_c   1.000
_cell.angle_alpha   90.00
_cell.angle_beta   90.00
_cell.angle_gamma   90.00
#
_symmetry.space_group_name_H-M   'P 1'
#
loop_
_entity.id
_entity.type
_entity.pdbx_description
1 polymer ?
#
loop_
_entity_poly.entity_id
_entity_poly.type
_entity_poly.pdbx_seq_one_letter_code
_entity_poly.pdbx_strand_id
1 'polypeptide(L)' 'MEQYFSATQKMEQEVMFPSLLRGVFPQQEGAAPAAGGHGDLYERYQLLKAIKPMVEKGLAS' A
#
# COMPACT_ATOMS: atom_id res chain seq x y z
N MET A 1 12.39 -5.76 7.02
CA MET A 1 11.86 -4.38 7.18
C MET A 1 12.41 -3.45 6.10
N GLU A 2 13.71 -3.44 5.82
CA GLU A 2 14.32 -2.55 4.81
C GLU A 2 13.73 -2.71 3.39
N GLN A 3 13.44 -3.93 2.94
CA GLN A 3 12.81 -4.16 1.63
C GLN A 3 11.41 -3.54 1.52
N TYR A 4 10.62 -3.60 2.59
CA TYR A 4 9.28 -2.97 2.64
C TYR A 4 9.40 -1.45 2.58
N PHE A 5 10.39 -0.89 3.28
CA PHE A 5 10.67 0.53 3.27
C PHE A 5 11.07 1.02 1.87
N SER A 6 12.05 0.36 1.25
CA SER A 6 12.50 0.69 -0.11
C SER A 6 11.39 0.54 -1.14
N ALA A 7 10.56 -0.50 -1.03
CA ALA A 7 9.41 -0.70 -1.92
C ALA A 7 8.35 0.40 -1.75
N THR A 8 8.05 0.80 -0.51
CA THR A 8 7.07 1.87 -0.22
C THR A 8 7.59 3.23 -0.66
N GLN A 9 8.87 3.52 -0.44
CA GLN A 9 9.51 4.76 -0.92
C GLN A 9 9.54 4.81 -2.45
N LYS A 10 9.86 3.70 -3.11
CA LYS A 10 9.83 3.63 -4.58
C LYS A 10 8.40 3.83 -5.12
N MET A 11 7.41 3.20 -4.49
CA MET A 11 6.01 3.40 -4.81
C MET A 11 5.58 4.87 -4.66
N GLU A 12 6.02 5.58 -3.61
CA GLU A 12 5.73 7.01 -3.44
C GLU A 12 6.36 7.89 -4.53
N GLN A 13 7.56 7.55 -5.01
CA GLN A 13 8.22 8.27 -6.10
C GLN A 13 7.57 7.99 -7.46
N GLU A 14 7.05 6.78 -7.66
CA GLU A 14 6.41 6.34 -8.90
C GLU A 14 4.97 6.84 -9.01
N VAL A 15 4.22 6.84 -7.90
CA VAL A 15 2.86 7.36 -7.84
C VAL A 15 2.89 8.88 -7.67
N MET A 16 3.15 9.58 -8.76
CA MET A 16 3.17 11.06 -8.79
C MET A 16 1.81 11.69 -8.47
N PHE A 17 0.71 10.99 -8.77
CA PHE A 17 -0.66 11.46 -8.53
C PHE A 17 -1.51 10.38 -7.84
N PRO A 18 -1.50 10.30 -6.50
CA PRO A 18 -2.25 9.28 -5.76
C PRO A 18 -3.76 9.31 -6.01
N SER A 19 -4.32 10.46 -6.41
CA SER A 19 -5.75 10.58 -6.76
C SER A 19 -6.17 9.69 -7.91
N LEU A 20 -5.23 9.30 -8.80
CA LEU A 20 -5.51 8.40 -9.92
C LEU A 20 -5.78 6.96 -9.47
N LEU A 21 -5.37 6.59 -8.26
CA LEU A 21 -5.63 5.26 -7.70
C LEU A 21 -7.05 5.13 -7.14
N ARG A 22 -7.80 6.24 -7.01
CA ARG A 22 -9.17 6.23 -6.50
C ARG A 22 -10.11 5.56 -7.50
N GLY A 23 -10.91 4.61 -7.03
CA GLY A 23 -11.80 3.83 -7.88
C GLY A 23 -11.08 2.86 -8.85
N VAL A 24 -9.75 2.72 -8.74
CA VAL A 24 -9.01 1.67 -9.45
C VAL A 24 -8.99 0.45 -8.54
N PHE A 25 -9.58 -0.64 -9.00
CA PHE A 25 -9.63 -1.87 -8.23
C PHE A 25 -8.49 -2.81 -8.65
N PRO A 26 -7.84 -3.49 -7.68
CA PRO A 26 -6.81 -4.46 -8.01
C PRO A 26 -7.39 -5.56 -8.89
N GLN A 27 -6.72 -5.85 -10.00
CA GLN A 27 -7.07 -6.96 -10.88
C GLN A 27 -6.83 -8.26 -10.12
N GLN A 28 -7.87 -9.06 -9.92
CA GLN A 28 -7.78 -10.33 -9.19
C GLN A 28 -7.07 -11.37 -10.08
N GLU A 29 -5.75 -11.39 -10.04
CA GLU A 29 -4.98 -12.51 -10.60
C GLU A 29 -4.95 -13.67 -9.59
N GLY A 30 -5.91 -14.58 -9.73
CA GLY A 30 -5.75 -16.00 -9.37
C GLY A 30 -5.48 -16.38 -7.91
N ALA A 31 -5.67 -15.51 -6.92
CA ALA A 31 -5.61 -15.88 -5.51
C ALA A 31 -6.96 -15.60 -4.83
N ALA A 32 -7.42 -16.59 -4.05
CA ALA A 32 -8.70 -16.62 -3.35
C ALA A 32 -9.03 -15.26 -2.71
N PRO A 33 -10.31 -14.84 -2.72
CA PRO A 33 -10.70 -13.53 -2.22
C PRO A 33 -10.21 -13.41 -0.78
N ALA A 34 -9.21 -12.55 -0.57
CA ALA A 34 -8.83 -12.15 0.78
C ALA A 34 -10.08 -11.50 1.36
N ALA A 35 -10.74 -12.23 2.25
CA ALA A 35 -12.02 -11.86 2.83
C ALA A 35 -11.91 -10.44 3.41
N GLY A 36 -12.52 -9.47 2.73
CA GLY A 36 -12.67 -8.09 3.21
C GLY A 36 -12.02 -6.97 2.41
N GLY A 37 -11.31 -7.22 1.31
CA GLY A 37 -10.58 -6.19 0.57
C GLY A 37 -11.33 -5.54 -0.60
N HIS A 38 -12.49 -4.92 -0.38
CA HIS A 38 -13.19 -4.14 -1.43
C HIS A 38 -12.66 -2.69 -1.57
N GLY A 39 -11.48 -2.40 -1.01
CA GLY A 39 -10.86 -1.08 -1.11
C GLY A 39 -10.18 -0.84 -2.45
N ASP A 40 -10.23 0.39 -2.94
CA ASP A 40 -9.50 0.79 -4.13
C ASP A 40 -7.98 0.81 -3.88
N LEU A 41 -7.19 0.91 -4.96
CA LEU A 41 -5.73 0.98 -4.86
C LEU A 41 -5.27 2.22 -4.08
N TYR A 42 -6.10 3.26 -3.98
CA TYR A 42 -5.81 4.44 -3.18
C TYR A 42 -5.88 4.13 -1.68
N GLU A 43 -6.90 3.44 -1.21
CA GLU A 43 -7.01 2.96 0.18
C GLU A 43 -5.85 2.04 0.53
N ARG A 44 -5.47 1.14 -0.39
CA ARG A 44 -4.32 0.26 -0.22
C ARG A 44 -2.99 1.03 -0.18
N TYR A 45 -2.84 2.05 -1.00
CA TYR A 45 -1.71 2.98 -0.97
C TYR A 45 -1.64 3.75 0.36
N GLN A 46 -2.77 4.22 0.89
CA GLN A 46 -2.83 4.88 2.20
C GLN A 46 -2.41 3.93 3.33
N LEU A 47 -2.87 2.68 3.31
CA LEU A 47 -2.49 1.66 4.29
C LEU A 47 -0.98 1.38 4.28
N LEU A 48 -0.39 1.18 3.09
CA LEU A 48 1.05 0.94 2.95
C LEU A 48 1.88 2.10 3.50
N LYS A 49 1.42 3.34 3.27
CA LYS A 49 2.04 4.56 3.80
C LYS A 49 1.89 4.71 5.30
N ALA A 50 0.73 4.40 5.86
CA ALA A 50 0.49 4.49 7.31
C ALA A 50 1.39 3.53 8.11
N ILE A 51 1.73 2.39 7.51
CA ILE A 51 2.63 1.39 8.11
C ILE A 51 4.10 1.83 8.03
N LYS A 52 4.51 2.63 7.03
CA LYS A 52 5.90 3.12 6.85
C LYS A 52 6.50 3.75 8.13
N PRO A 53 5.88 4.75 8.79
CA PRO A 53 6.42 5.33 10.02
C PRO A 53 6.37 4.39 11.22
N MET A 54 5.45 3.41 11.25
CA MET A 54 5.40 2.38 12.29
C MET A 54 6.53 1.35 12.13
N VAL A 55 6.91 1.07 10.89
CA VAL A 55 8.07 0.24 10.53
C VAL A 55 9.38 0.98 10.78
N GLU A 56 9.47 2.27 10.41
CA GLU A 56 10.65 3.12 10.64
C GLU A 56 10.92 3.34 12.13
N LYS A 57 9.87 3.55 12.94
CA LYS A 57 10.01 3.71 14.38
C LYS A 57 10.21 2.39 15.12
N GLY A 58 10.16 1.27 14.39
CA GLY A 58 10.23 -0.10 14.90
C GLY A 58 9.13 -0.34 15.92
N LEU A 59 7.98 -0.91 15.50
CA LEU A 59 6.92 -1.50 16.34
C LEU A 59 7.16 -1.18 17.83
N ALA A 60 6.59 -0.07 18.30
CA ALA A 60 6.91 0.50 19.60
C ALA A 60 6.73 -0.56 20.72
N SER A 61 7.82 -1.24 21.06
CA SER A 61 8.00 -2.33 22.04
C SER A 61 7.10 -3.56 21.93
#